data_AF-A0A975P9W6-F1
#
_entry.id   AF-A0A975P9W6-F1
#
_cell.length_a   1.000
_cell.length_b   1.000
_cell.length_c   1.000
_cell.angle_alpha   90.00
_cell.angle_beta   90.00
_cell.angle_gamma   90.00
#
_symmetry.space_group_name_H-M   'P 1'
#
loop_
_entity.id
_entity.type
_entity.pdbx_description
1 polymer ?
#
loop_
_entity_poly.entity_id
_entity_poly.type
_entity_poly.pdbx_seq_one_letter_code
_entity_poly.pdbx_strand_id
1 'polypeptide(L)'
;MHRSPYQQIIEWNARRGEHRRLGQELAAQIDALRAEVSTIAGLAPMHLQFVPIRLVTILEVFLREVIAELVDGDEATFQRAEKLVKGAKIDLTFAAHVNRRELTIGDFIAHSVSLNGIDGILAILDTLIPGFAHKLKAAHPRWSEESDDWPLPPIVTNYNAMMVALSRLFEVRHVLTHELPADPVFDLSDLTAFIDAARTFVDGVDWAVVEVLHGSVPRTQTAMNVAAGDKLRGEEEELNALLERVAALPGMDASMLRDAHAAWSDFADQHAALIASQVEGGSMYPLVWAGERSALVQDRIIQLKGVIEGWMD
;
A
#
# COMPACT_ATOMS: atom_id res chain seq x y z
N MET A 1 14.74 26.46 -11.70
CA MET A 1 15.38 25.15 -11.43
C MET A 1 14.38 24.07 -11.79
N HIS A 2 14.70 23.20 -12.74
CA HIS A 2 13.86 22.03 -13.06
C HIS A 2 13.98 21.05 -11.89
N ARG A 3 12.87 20.78 -11.19
CA ARG A 3 12.88 19.86 -10.04
C ARG A 3 13.17 18.45 -10.53
N SER A 4 14.01 17.72 -9.80
CA SER A 4 14.20 16.30 -10.10
C SER A 4 12.87 15.55 -9.96
N PRO A 5 12.55 14.56 -10.81
CA PRO A 5 11.37 13.72 -10.65
C PRO A 5 11.24 13.15 -9.23
N TYR A 6 12.36 12.81 -8.58
CA TYR A 6 12.40 12.27 -7.21
C TYR A 6 11.96 13.28 -6.16
N GLN A 7 12.29 14.57 -6.32
CA GLN A 7 11.84 15.61 -5.39
C GLN A 7 10.32 15.78 -5.43
N GLN A 8 9.68 15.56 -6.58
CA GLN A 8 8.22 15.65 -6.68
C GLN A 8 7.54 14.51 -5.90
N ILE A 9 8.10 13.30 -5.98
CA ILE A 9 7.61 12.13 -5.23
C ILE A 9 7.77 12.36 -3.72
N ILE A 10 8.95 12.81 -3.28
CA ILE A 10 9.20 13.10 -1.85
C ILE A 10 8.24 14.17 -1.34
N GLU A 11 8.02 15.26 -2.09
CA GLU A 11 7.07 16.28 -1.71
C GLU A 11 5.62 15.76 -1.71
N TRP A 12 5.25 14.84 -2.61
CA TRP A 12 3.94 14.19 -2.58
C TRP A 12 3.78 13.34 -1.34
N ASN A 13 4.76 12.49 -1.01
CA ASN A 13 4.77 11.65 0.18
C ASN A 13 4.68 12.50 1.45
N ALA A 14 5.44 13.59 1.54
CA ALA A 14 5.39 14.53 2.67
C ALA A 14 4.03 15.23 2.82
N ARG A 15 3.35 15.57 1.72
CA ARG A 15 2.00 16.16 1.77
C ARG A 15 0.92 15.16 2.15
N ARG A 16 1.13 13.87 1.83
CA ARG A 16 0.18 12.79 2.07
C ARG A 16 0.27 12.22 3.50
N GLY A 17 1.45 12.28 4.13
CA GLY A 17 1.72 11.59 5.39
C GLY A 17 1.97 10.09 5.18
N GLU A 18 2.25 9.34 6.25
CA GLU A 18 2.67 7.92 6.19
C GLU A 18 1.53 6.92 5.88
N HIS A 19 0.32 7.38 5.54
CA HIS A 19 -0.85 6.51 5.41
C HIS A 19 -0.85 5.78 4.06
N ARG A 20 -0.33 4.55 4.03
CA ARG A 20 -0.26 3.71 2.82
C ARG A 20 -1.58 3.03 2.42
N ARG A 21 -2.62 3.03 3.28
CA ARG A 21 -3.94 2.48 2.96
C ARG A 21 -4.98 3.56 2.67
N LEU A 22 -4.88 4.15 1.48
CA LEU A 22 -5.86 5.12 0.98
C LEU A 22 -7.13 4.48 0.41
N GLY A 23 -7.23 3.15 0.31
CA GLY A 23 -8.38 2.46 -0.30
C GLY A 23 -9.73 2.98 0.22
N GLN A 24 -9.90 3.01 1.55
CA GLN A 24 -11.11 3.49 2.22
C GLN A 24 -11.31 5.02 2.11
N GLU A 25 -10.24 5.81 2.15
CA GLU A 25 -10.33 7.27 2.03
C GLU A 25 -10.68 7.70 0.61
N LEU A 26 -10.06 7.08 -0.40
CA LEU A 26 -10.32 7.36 -1.82
C LEU A 26 -11.69 6.82 -2.25
N ALA A 27 -12.08 5.67 -1.73
CA ALA A 27 -13.46 5.19 -1.77
C ALA A 27 -14.46 6.26 -1.29
N ALA A 28 -14.23 6.82 -0.10
CA ALA A 28 -15.08 7.87 0.45
C ALA A 28 -15.08 9.15 -0.42
N GLN A 29 -13.96 9.48 -1.07
CA GLN A 29 -13.92 10.58 -2.04
C GLN A 29 -14.77 10.31 -3.30
N ILE A 30 -14.82 9.06 -3.78
CA ILE A 30 -15.69 8.66 -4.90
C ILE A 30 -17.17 8.77 -4.48
N ASP A 31 -17.50 8.36 -3.25
CA ASP A 31 -18.86 8.47 -2.72
C ASP A 31 -19.29 9.93 -2.51
N ALA A 32 -18.37 10.80 -2.06
CA ALA A 32 -18.60 12.24 -2.00
C ALA A 32 -18.84 12.84 -3.40
N LEU A 33 -18.03 12.44 -4.39
CA LEU A 33 -18.18 12.88 -5.78
C LEU A 33 -19.54 12.47 -6.37
N ARG A 34 -20.07 11.30 -6.01
CA ARG A 34 -21.43 10.87 -6.37
C ARG A 34 -22.51 11.79 -5.82
N ALA A 35 -22.38 12.18 -4.54
CA ALA A 35 -23.33 13.10 -3.91
C ALA A 35 -23.30 14.48 -4.57
N GLU A 36 -22.10 14.95 -4.94
CA GLU A 36 -21.92 16.21 -5.66
C GLU A 36 -22.56 16.18 -7.04
N VAL A 37 -22.31 15.13 -7.84
CA VAL A 37 -22.95 14.92 -9.15
C VAL A 37 -24.47 15.02 -9.05
N SER A 38 -25.06 14.36 -8.07
CA SER A 38 -26.51 14.39 -7.86
C SER A 38 -27.04 15.80 -7.55
N THR A 39 -26.21 16.64 -6.93
CA THR A 39 -26.56 18.01 -6.56
C THR A 39 -26.42 18.97 -7.74
N ILE A 40 -25.36 18.82 -8.55
CA ILE A 40 -25.06 19.75 -9.65
C ILE A 40 -25.70 19.33 -10.99
N ALA A 41 -26.22 18.11 -11.08
CA ALA A 41 -26.96 17.62 -12.23
C ALA A 41 -28.16 18.55 -12.52
N GLY A 42 -28.13 19.21 -13.68
CA GLY A 42 -29.14 20.17 -14.12
C GLY A 42 -28.90 21.63 -13.70
N LEU A 43 -28.01 21.89 -12.74
CA LEU A 43 -27.61 23.26 -12.35
C LEU A 43 -26.38 23.75 -13.11
N ALA A 44 -25.38 22.89 -13.28
CA ALA A 44 -24.08 23.26 -13.82
C ALA A 44 -23.50 22.16 -14.73
N PRO A 45 -24.15 21.83 -15.87
CA PRO A 45 -23.82 20.65 -16.67
C PRO A 45 -22.39 20.62 -17.20
N MET A 46 -21.78 21.78 -17.49
CA MET A 46 -20.36 21.84 -17.90
C MET A 46 -19.40 21.35 -16.81
N HIS A 47 -19.75 21.50 -15.53
CA HIS A 47 -18.88 21.10 -14.43
C HIS A 47 -18.81 19.57 -14.27
N LEU A 48 -19.79 18.84 -14.82
CA LEU A 48 -19.77 17.37 -14.83
C LEU A 48 -18.57 16.82 -15.60
N GLN A 49 -17.99 17.59 -16.54
CA GLN A 49 -16.80 17.19 -17.29
C GLN A 49 -15.56 17.01 -16.40
N PHE A 50 -15.52 17.60 -15.21
CA PHE A 50 -14.42 17.39 -14.26
C PHE A 50 -14.49 16.05 -13.53
N VAL A 51 -15.66 15.40 -13.51
CA VAL A 51 -15.89 14.18 -12.74
C VAL A 51 -15.09 13.00 -13.33
N PRO A 52 -15.13 12.69 -14.66
CA PRO A 52 -14.25 11.68 -15.24
C PRO A 52 -12.76 11.94 -14.99
N ILE A 53 -12.34 13.21 -15.06
CA ILE A 53 -10.95 13.62 -14.80
C ILE A 53 -10.57 13.32 -13.34
N ARG A 54 -11.46 13.65 -12.39
CA ARG A 54 -11.24 13.41 -10.97
C ARG A 54 -11.23 11.91 -10.64
N LEU A 55 -12.12 11.12 -11.23
CA LEU A 55 -12.14 9.66 -11.05
C LEU A 55 -10.84 9.02 -11.53
N VAL A 56 -10.36 9.36 -12.73
CA VAL A 56 -9.06 8.86 -13.23
C VAL A 56 -7.91 9.30 -12.31
N THR A 57 -7.94 10.54 -11.82
CA THR A 57 -6.93 11.01 -10.84
C THR A 57 -6.94 10.18 -9.56
N ILE A 58 -8.13 9.86 -9.02
CA ILE A 58 -8.29 9.02 -7.83
C ILE A 58 -7.72 7.62 -8.11
N LEU A 59 -8.07 7.01 -9.25
CA LEU A 59 -7.56 5.70 -9.64
C LEU A 59 -6.03 5.69 -9.80
N GLU A 60 -5.46 6.70 -10.46
CA GLU A 60 -4.00 6.82 -10.62
C GLU A 60 -3.29 6.93 -9.27
N VAL A 61 -3.82 7.74 -8.34
CA VAL A 61 -3.25 7.87 -6.99
C VAL A 61 -3.35 6.57 -6.22
N PHE A 62 -4.53 5.96 -6.18
CA PHE A 62 -4.77 4.67 -5.53
C PHE A 62 -3.83 3.59 -6.05
N LEU A 63 -3.73 3.44 -7.38
CA LEU A 63 -2.94 2.40 -8.01
C LEU A 63 -1.44 2.57 -7.76
N ARG A 64 -0.93 3.81 -7.66
CA ARG A 64 0.48 4.02 -7.31
C ARG A 64 0.79 3.56 -5.88
N GLU A 65 -0.09 3.84 -4.93
CA GLU A 65 0.06 3.32 -3.56
C GLU A 65 -0.02 1.80 -3.53
N VAL A 66 -1.00 1.19 -4.22
CA VAL A 66 -1.12 -0.27 -4.34
C VAL A 66 0.15 -0.89 -4.91
N ILE A 67 0.71 -0.32 -5.97
CA ILE A 67 1.94 -0.82 -6.57
C ILE A 67 3.12 -0.68 -5.58
N ALA A 68 3.24 0.46 -4.91
CA ALA A 68 4.30 0.68 -3.93
C ALA A 68 4.20 -0.29 -2.74
N GLU A 69 3.00 -0.46 -2.19
CA GLU A 69 2.70 -1.39 -1.09
C GLU A 69 3.00 -2.84 -1.47
N LEU A 70 2.58 -3.26 -2.67
CA LEU A 70 2.85 -4.60 -3.19
C LEU A 70 4.36 -4.86 -3.34
N VAL A 71 5.11 -3.90 -3.88
CA VAL A 71 6.55 -4.02 -4.09
C VAL A 71 7.32 -4.01 -2.77
N ASP A 72 6.95 -3.14 -1.85
CA ASP A 72 7.63 -3.01 -0.55
C ASP A 72 7.22 -4.10 0.45
N GLY A 73 6.04 -4.71 0.27
CA GLY A 73 5.41 -5.58 1.26
C GLY A 73 5.79 -7.06 1.19
N ASP A 74 6.20 -7.57 0.03
CA ASP A 74 6.52 -8.99 -0.16
C ASP A 74 7.65 -9.22 -1.17
N GLU A 75 8.62 -10.07 -0.81
CA GLU A 75 9.80 -10.39 -1.62
C GLU A 75 9.41 -11.02 -2.97
N ALA A 76 8.40 -11.88 -3.00
CA ALA A 76 7.99 -12.51 -4.25
C ALA A 76 7.40 -11.47 -5.22
N THR A 77 6.70 -10.47 -4.68
CA THR A 77 6.14 -9.36 -5.46
C THR A 77 7.22 -8.38 -5.90
N PHE A 78 8.19 -8.08 -5.04
CA PHE A 78 9.40 -7.33 -5.38
C PHE A 78 10.14 -7.94 -6.59
N GLN A 79 10.41 -9.25 -6.56
CA GLN A 79 11.09 -9.95 -7.66
C GLN A 79 10.32 -9.88 -8.98
N ARG A 80 8.98 -9.92 -8.93
CA ARG A 80 8.15 -9.79 -10.14
C ARG A 80 8.16 -8.36 -10.67
N ALA A 81 8.25 -7.37 -9.80
CA ALA A 81 8.24 -5.95 -10.16
C ALA A 81 9.44 -5.53 -11.01
N GLU A 82 10.56 -6.26 -10.97
CA GLU A 82 11.72 -6.04 -11.86
C GLU A 82 11.30 -6.01 -13.34
N LYS A 83 10.30 -6.83 -13.72
CA LYS A 83 9.77 -6.90 -15.09
C LYS A 83 9.12 -5.59 -15.54
N LEU A 84 8.64 -4.76 -14.62
CA LEU A 84 7.97 -3.49 -14.90
C LEU A 84 8.93 -2.35 -15.21
N VAL A 85 10.17 -2.45 -14.74
CA VAL A 85 11.18 -1.37 -14.82
C VAL A 85 12.45 -1.81 -15.55
N LYS A 86 12.35 -2.81 -16.43
CA LYS A 86 13.49 -3.35 -17.17
C LYS A 86 14.19 -2.24 -17.98
N GLY A 87 15.42 -1.91 -17.62
CA GLY A 87 16.23 -0.87 -18.25
C GLY A 87 16.10 0.52 -17.64
N ALA A 88 15.40 0.67 -16.52
CA ALA A 88 15.36 1.92 -15.78
C ALA A 88 16.75 2.27 -15.24
N LYS A 89 17.16 3.53 -15.43
CA LYS A 89 18.45 4.03 -14.95
C LYS A 89 18.32 4.45 -13.49
N ILE A 90 19.02 3.76 -12.61
CA ILE A 90 19.21 4.19 -11.22
C ILE A 90 20.37 5.18 -11.20
N ASP A 91 20.08 6.43 -10.83
CA ASP A 91 21.11 7.45 -10.63
C ASP A 91 21.48 7.60 -9.14
N LEU A 92 22.57 8.32 -8.88
CA LEU A 92 23.05 8.55 -7.50
C LEU A 92 22.06 9.37 -6.67
N THR A 93 21.23 10.20 -7.30
CA THR A 93 20.21 11.01 -6.61
C THR A 93 19.14 10.11 -6.02
N PHE A 94 18.63 9.17 -6.83
CA PHE A 94 17.70 8.14 -6.36
C PHE A 94 18.31 7.30 -5.24
N ALA A 95 19.53 6.79 -5.45
CA ALA A 95 20.21 5.97 -4.45
C ALA A 95 20.40 6.72 -3.11
N ALA A 96 20.70 8.02 -3.16
CA ALA A 96 20.82 8.85 -1.97
C ALA A 96 19.49 9.01 -1.22
N HIS A 97 18.37 9.20 -1.92
CA HIS A 97 17.04 9.33 -1.31
C HIS A 97 16.56 8.00 -0.71
N VAL A 98 16.82 6.87 -1.37
CA VAL A 98 16.56 5.54 -0.80
C VAL A 98 17.39 5.32 0.46
N ASN A 99 18.69 5.64 0.43
CA ASN A 99 19.57 5.50 1.60
C ASN A 99 19.13 6.39 2.78
N ARG A 100 18.51 7.54 2.52
CA ARG A 100 17.94 8.42 3.55
C ARG A 100 16.54 8.02 4.01
N ARG A 101 15.99 6.92 3.49
CA ARG A 101 14.60 6.48 3.73
C ARG A 101 13.55 7.54 3.32
N GLU A 102 13.88 8.40 2.36
CA GLU A 102 12.97 9.43 1.82
C GLU A 102 12.14 8.90 0.64
N LEU A 103 12.59 7.80 0.02
CA LEU A 103 11.91 7.09 -1.07
C LEU A 103 12.09 5.58 -0.89
N THR A 104 11.10 4.79 -1.30
CA THR A 104 11.24 3.34 -1.41
C THR A 104 11.46 2.88 -2.86
N ILE A 105 11.78 1.60 -3.04
CA ILE A 105 11.78 1.01 -4.39
C ILE A 105 10.35 0.91 -4.92
N GLY A 106 9.36 0.64 -4.06
CA GLY A 106 7.95 0.71 -4.40
C GLY A 106 7.55 2.06 -4.99
N ASP A 107 7.94 3.18 -4.35
CA ASP A 107 7.71 4.53 -4.88
C ASP A 107 8.27 4.69 -6.30
N PHE A 108 9.50 4.22 -6.52
CA PHE A 108 10.14 4.31 -7.82
C PHE A 108 9.40 3.52 -8.90
N ILE A 109 9.03 2.27 -8.62
CA ILE A 109 8.33 1.42 -9.57
C ILE A 109 6.94 1.98 -9.84
N ALA A 110 6.20 2.35 -8.79
CA ALA A 110 4.89 2.95 -8.88
C ALA A 110 4.89 4.19 -9.77
N HIS A 111 5.92 5.04 -9.71
CA HIS A 111 6.05 6.24 -10.54
C HIS A 111 6.69 6.00 -11.92
N SER A 112 7.29 4.84 -12.16
CA SER A 112 7.90 4.48 -13.45
C SER A 112 6.90 3.88 -14.45
N VAL A 113 5.79 3.33 -13.96
CA VAL A 113 4.76 2.73 -14.82
C VAL A 113 3.72 3.75 -15.31
N SER A 114 3.17 3.46 -16.50
CA SER A 114 2.10 4.24 -17.13
C SER A 114 0.72 3.71 -16.74
N LEU A 115 -0.11 4.57 -16.14
CA LEU A 115 -1.47 4.25 -15.67
C LEU A 115 -2.54 4.95 -16.53
N ASN A 116 -2.33 5.01 -17.85
CA ASN A 116 -3.17 5.78 -18.77
C ASN A 116 -4.38 5.01 -19.34
N GLY A 117 -4.58 3.76 -18.96
CA GLY A 117 -5.65 2.92 -19.48
C GLY A 117 -5.79 1.61 -18.73
N ILE A 118 -7.01 1.06 -18.71
CA ILE A 118 -7.35 -0.06 -17.83
C ILE A 118 -6.63 -1.37 -18.20
N ASP A 119 -6.42 -1.66 -19.48
CA ASP A 119 -5.71 -2.88 -19.91
C ASP A 119 -4.25 -2.88 -19.45
N GLY A 120 -3.59 -1.72 -19.55
CA GLY A 120 -2.22 -1.54 -19.06
C GLY A 120 -2.14 -1.71 -17.54
N ILE A 121 -3.13 -1.15 -16.82
CA ILE A 121 -3.25 -1.30 -15.36
C ILE A 121 -3.41 -2.77 -14.98
N LEU A 122 -4.29 -3.51 -15.65
CA LEU A 122 -4.46 -4.94 -15.39
C LEU A 122 -3.19 -5.75 -15.68
N ALA A 123 -2.45 -5.42 -16.75
CA ALA A 123 -1.19 -6.09 -17.06
C ALA A 123 -0.12 -5.84 -15.99
N ILE A 124 -0.06 -4.62 -15.43
CA ILE A 124 0.83 -4.28 -14.30
C ILE A 124 0.44 -5.08 -13.06
N LEU A 125 -0.85 -5.06 -12.69
CA LEU A 125 -1.33 -5.78 -11.50
C LEU A 125 -1.21 -7.31 -11.66
N ASP A 126 -1.39 -7.87 -12.85
CA ASP A 126 -1.18 -9.30 -13.12
C ASP A 126 0.31 -9.69 -13.05
N THR A 127 1.21 -8.77 -13.42
CA THR A 127 2.64 -8.97 -13.22
C THR A 127 2.98 -9.06 -11.74
N LEU A 128 2.43 -8.17 -10.90
CA LEU A 128 2.67 -8.15 -9.47
C LEU A 128 1.93 -9.28 -8.73
N ILE A 129 0.71 -9.61 -9.18
CA ILE A 129 -0.18 -10.61 -8.60
C ILE A 129 -0.61 -11.58 -9.71
N PRO A 130 0.03 -12.76 -9.84
CA PRO A 130 -0.30 -13.70 -10.90
C PRO A 130 -1.80 -14.10 -10.87
N GLY A 131 -2.47 -14.01 -12.02
CA GLY A 131 -3.89 -14.31 -12.13
C GLY A 131 -4.77 -13.23 -11.48
N PHE A 132 -4.34 -11.97 -11.53
CA PHE A 132 -4.98 -10.86 -10.85
C PHE A 132 -6.46 -10.73 -11.20
N ALA A 133 -6.81 -10.89 -12.49
CA ALA A 133 -8.21 -10.81 -12.93
C ALA A 133 -9.13 -11.85 -12.26
N HIS A 134 -8.60 -13.05 -11.96
CA HIS A 134 -9.36 -14.07 -11.23
C HIS A 134 -9.53 -13.66 -9.76
N LYS A 135 -8.46 -13.16 -9.13
CA LYS A 135 -8.51 -12.67 -7.74
C LYS A 135 -9.46 -11.50 -7.58
N LEU A 136 -9.44 -10.53 -8.49
CA LEU A 136 -10.36 -9.39 -8.48
C LEU A 136 -11.83 -9.83 -8.58
N LYS A 137 -12.14 -10.85 -9.39
CA LYS A 137 -13.51 -11.41 -9.49
C LYS A 137 -13.97 -12.11 -8.22
N ALA A 138 -13.04 -12.71 -7.48
CA ALA A 138 -13.31 -13.42 -6.24
C ALA A 138 -13.16 -12.52 -5.00
N ALA A 139 -12.71 -11.27 -5.17
CA ALA A 139 -12.36 -10.39 -4.06
C ALA A 139 -13.59 -10.12 -3.18
N HIS A 140 -13.41 -10.32 -1.88
CA HIS A 140 -14.39 -10.04 -0.84
C HIS A 140 -13.68 -9.54 0.42
N PRO A 141 -14.39 -8.91 1.36
CA PRO A 141 -13.80 -8.51 2.63
C PRO A 141 -13.19 -9.70 3.39
N ARG A 142 -11.96 -9.53 3.87
CA ARG A 142 -11.20 -10.56 4.60
C ARG A 142 -10.90 -10.12 6.02
N TRP A 143 -11.95 -9.83 6.78
CA TRP A 143 -11.87 -9.55 8.22
C TRP A 143 -11.58 -10.82 9.02
N SER A 144 -10.47 -10.88 9.76
CA SER A 144 -10.03 -12.10 10.45
C SER A 144 -11.13 -12.71 11.34
N GLU A 145 -11.96 -11.87 11.96
CA GLU A 145 -13.09 -12.27 12.80
C GLU A 145 -14.23 -13.00 12.05
N GLU A 146 -14.29 -12.90 10.72
CA GLU A 146 -15.33 -13.48 9.85
C GLU A 146 -14.78 -14.66 9.03
N SER A 147 -13.59 -15.17 9.36
CA SER A 147 -12.88 -16.17 8.56
C SER A 147 -13.63 -17.50 8.40
N ASP A 148 -14.47 -17.86 9.36
CA ASP A 148 -15.32 -19.06 9.30
C ASP A 148 -16.43 -18.96 8.23
N ASP A 149 -16.82 -17.75 7.83
CA ASP A 149 -17.91 -17.51 6.87
C ASP A 149 -17.41 -17.32 5.43
N TRP A 150 -16.11 -17.48 5.17
CA TRP A 150 -15.53 -17.25 3.85
C TRP A 150 -15.75 -18.41 2.87
N PRO A 151 -15.85 -18.12 1.55
CA PRO A 151 -15.80 -16.79 0.94
C PRO A 151 -17.13 -16.03 1.06
N LEU A 152 -17.06 -14.74 1.33
CA LEU A 152 -18.21 -13.84 1.29
C LEU A 152 -18.60 -13.54 -0.18
N PRO A 153 -19.81 -13.01 -0.44
CA PRO A 153 -20.18 -12.57 -1.79
C PRO A 153 -19.14 -11.61 -2.39
N PRO A 154 -18.78 -11.79 -3.67
CA PRO A 154 -17.74 -10.98 -4.29
C PRO A 154 -18.18 -9.51 -4.42
N ILE A 155 -17.24 -8.60 -4.20
CA ILE A 155 -17.42 -7.15 -4.39
C ILE A 155 -17.73 -6.86 -5.85
N VAL A 156 -17.02 -7.52 -6.76
CA VAL A 156 -17.21 -7.38 -8.22
C VAL A 156 -18.32 -8.31 -8.69
N THR A 157 -19.55 -7.81 -8.72
CA THR A 157 -20.74 -8.59 -9.13
C THR A 157 -20.83 -8.78 -10.65
N ASN A 158 -20.42 -7.78 -11.44
CA ASN A 158 -20.37 -7.86 -12.90
C ASN A 158 -19.05 -7.31 -13.44
N TYR A 159 -18.05 -8.19 -13.51
CA TYR A 159 -16.70 -7.85 -13.97
C TYR A 159 -16.70 -7.22 -15.37
N ASN A 160 -17.43 -7.78 -16.34
CA ASN A 160 -17.39 -7.29 -17.71
C ASN A 160 -17.96 -5.86 -17.81
N ALA A 161 -19.07 -5.58 -17.13
CA ALA A 161 -19.65 -4.24 -17.10
C ALA A 161 -18.71 -3.22 -16.44
N MET A 162 -18.09 -3.59 -15.31
CA MET A 162 -17.08 -2.76 -14.64
C MET A 162 -15.91 -2.43 -15.57
N MET A 163 -15.37 -3.43 -16.27
CA MET A 163 -14.25 -3.23 -17.20
C MET A 163 -14.61 -2.36 -18.40
N VAL A 164 -15.80 -2.52 -18.98
CA VAL A 164 -16.29 -1.68 -20.08
C VAL A 164 -16.41 -0.22 -19.62
N ALA A 165 -17.01 0.01 -18.44
CA ALA A 165 -17.15 1.35 -17.87
C ALA A 165 -15.79 2.00 -17.55
N LEU A 166 -14.83 1.25 -17.00
CA LEU A 166 -13.47 1.76 -16.74
C LEU A 166 -12.73 2.10 -18.04
N SER A 167 -12.81 1.23 -19.06
CA SER A 167 -12.21 1.53 -20.37
C SER A 167 -12.76 2.82 -20.94
N ARG A 168 -14.09 2.96 -20.93
CA ARG A 168 -14.78 4.15 -21.41
C ARG A 168 -14.43 5.41 -20.60
N LEU A 169 -14.26 5.28 -19.28
CA LEU A 169 -13.83 6.38 -18.40
C LEU A 169 -12.46 6.94 -18.83
N PHE A 170 -11.48 6.08 -19.13
CA PHE A 170 -10.17 6.52 -19.60
C PHE A 170 -10.23 7.19 -20.98
N GLU A 171 -11.05 6.67 -21.90
CA GLU A 171 -11.30 7.31 -23.21
C GLU A 171 -11.90 8.71 -23.04
N VAL A 172 -12.95 8.83 -22.22
CA VAL A 172 -13.62 10.12 -21.96
C VAL A 172 -12.65 11.12 -21.34
N ARG A 173 -11.84 10.69 -20.36
CA ARG A 173 -10.80 11.54 -19.78
C ARG A 173 -9.80 12.00 -20.83
N HIS A 174 -9.37 11.13 -21.74
CA HIS A 174 -8.45 11.49 -22.81
C HIS A 174 -9.03 12.60 -23.69
N VAL A 175 -10.26 12.41 -24.20
CA VAL A 175 -10.93 13.40 -25.07
C VAL A 175 -11.10 14.74 -24.34
N LEU A 176 -11.59 14.74 -23.10
CA LEU A 176 -11.82 15.96 -22.32
C LEU A 176 -10.53 16.75 -22.06
N THR A 177 -9.41 16.06 -21.84
CA THR A 177 -8.14 16.70 -21.46
C THR A 177 -7.24 17.05 -22.64
N HIS A 178 -7.38 16.37 -23.78
CA HIS A 178 -6.44 16.49 -24.89
C HIS A 178 -7.08 16.89 -26.23
N GLU A 179 -8.39 16.75 -26.42
CA GLU A 179 -9.04 16.98 -27.72
C GLU A 179 -10.01 18.18 -27.76
N LEU A 180 -10.39 18.73 -26.61
CA LEU A 180 -11.32 19.87 -26.48
C LEU A 180 -12.60 19.69 -27.32
N PRO A 181 -13.45 18.71 -26.97
CA PRO A 181 -14.58 18.32 -27.80
C PRO A 181 -15.62 19.44 -27.92
N ALA A 182 -16.20 19.60 -29.13
CA ALA A 182 -17.30 20.52 -29.37
C ALA A 182 -18.65 19.98 -28.87
N ASP A 183 -18.81 18.66 -28.88
CA ASP A 183 -20.03 17.95 -28.49
C ASP A 183 -19.86 17.24 -27.13
N PRO A 184 -20.96 16.94 -26.41
CA PRO A 184 -20.90 16.11 -25.21
C PRO A 184 -20.32 14.72 -25.50
N VAL A 185 -19.37 14.28 -24.67
CA VAL A 185 -18.64 13.02 -24.85
C VAL A 185 -19.11 11.88 -23.95
N PHE A 186 -19.99 12.18 -22.99
CA PHE A 186 -20.65 11.24 -22.08
C PHE A 186 -22.02 11.80 -21.66
N ASP A 187 -22.89 10.93 -21.14
CA ASP A 187 -24.16 11.31 -20.52
C ASP A 187 -24.23 10.98 -19.01
N LEU A 188 -25.36 11.27 -18.35
CA LEU A 188 -25.50 11.00 -16.91
C LEU A 188 -25.48 9.49 -16.57
N SER A 189 -25.89 8.63 -17.51
CA SER A 189 -25.85 7.19 -17.32
C SER A 189 -24.41 6.67 -17.38
N ASP A 190 -23.60 7.20 -18.31
CA ASP A 190 -22.15 6.96 -18.37
C ASP A 190 -21.50 7.37 -17.06
N LEU A 191 -21.85 8.56 -16.55
CA LEU A 191 -21.25 9.10 -15.33
C LEU A 191 -21.54 8.22 -14.11
N THR A 192 -22.77 7.73 -13.99
CA THR A 192 -23.16 6.80 -12.94
C THR A 192 -22.34 5.51 -13.05
N ALA A 193 -22.24 4.95 -14.26
CA ALA A 193 -21.46 3.75 -14.52
C ALA A 193 -19.96 3.93 -14.21
N PHE A 194 -19.37 5.10 -14.50
CA PHE A 194 -17.97 5.39 -14.19
C PHE A 194 -17.71 5.43 -12.68
N ILE A 195 -18.58 6.10 -11.93
CA ILE A 195 -18.46 6.22 -10.47
C ILE A 195 -18.63 4.83 -9.83
N ASP A 196 -19.65 4.07 -10.23
CA ASP A 196 -19.86 2.70 -9.76
C ASP A 196 -18.64 1.82 -10.04
N ALA A 197 -18.17 1.82 -11.29
CA ALA A 197 -17.05 0.98 -11.69
C ALA A 197 -15.74 1.35 -10.99
N ALA A 198 -15.44 2.65 -10.84
CA ALA A 198 -14.26 3.10 -10.10
C ALA A 198 -14.33 2.71 -8.62
N ARG A 199 -15.50 2.90 -7.98
CA ARG A 199 -15.72 2.54 -6.56
C ARG A 199 -15.53 1.05 -6.33
N THR A 200 -16.18 0.21 -7.15
CA THR A 200 -16.08 -1.26 -7.09
C THR A 200 -14.67 -1.75 -7.39
N PHE A 201 -13.98 -1.13 -8.36
CA PHE A 201 -12.61 -1.48 -8.69
C PHE A 201 -11.64 -1.17 -7.54
N VAL A 202 -11.74 0.02 -6.92
CA VAL A 202 -10.93 0.38 -5.76
C VAL A 202 -11.11 -0.62 -4.62
N ASP A 203 -12.36 -0.92 -4.23
CA ASP A 203 -12.62 -1.91 -3.17
C ASP A 203 -12.11 -3.31 -3.53
N GLY A 204 -12.37 -3.76 -4.75
CA GLY A 204 -11.97 -5.09 -5.20
C GLY A 204 -10.45 -5.25 -5.25
N VAL A 205 -9.73 -4.24 -5.72
CA VAL A 205 -8.26 -4.22 -5.74
C VAL A 205 -7.71 -4.17 -4.33
N ASP A 206 -8.25 -3.31 -3.45
CA ASP A 206 -7.80 -3.15 -2.06
C ASP A 206 -7.86 -4.50 -1.32
N TRP A 207 -8.99 -5.21 -1.43
CA TRP A 207 -9.15 -6.53 -0.82
C TRP A 207 -8.32 -7.64 -1.47
N ALA A 208 -8.09 -7.56 -2.79
CA ALA A 208 -7.18 -8.49 -3.46
C ALA A 208 -5.73 -8.29 -2.97
N VAL A 209 -5.31 -7.05 -2.73
CA VAL A 209 -3.99 -6.73 -2.16
C VAL A 209 -3.90 -7.24 -0.72
N VAL A 210 -4.93 -7.02 0.10
CA VAL A 210 -4.99 -7.56 1.47
C VAL A 210 -4.81 -9.08 1.49
N GLU A 211 -5.51 -9.81 0.61
CA GLU A 211 -5.35 -11.25 0.49
C GLU A 211 -3.89 -11.64 0.19
N VAL A 212 -3.24 -10.93 -0.73
CA VAL A 212 -1.87 -11.26 -1.16
C VAL A 212 -0.85 -10.95 -0.07
N LEU A 213 -0.93 -9.78 0.56
CA LEU A 213 0.10 -9.33 1.50
C LEU A 213 -0.11 -9.82 2.93
N HIS A 214 -1.37 -10.02 3.34
CA HIS A 214 -1.69 -10.31 4.74
C HIS A 214 -2.57 -11.54 4.92
N GLY A 215 -3.22 -12.02 3.84
CA GLY A 215 -4.26 -13.06 3.90
C GLY A 215 -5.58 -12.56 4.50
N SER A 216 -5.51 -11.84 5.62
CA SER A 216 -6.63 -11.23 6.31
C SER A 216 -6.19 -10.02 7.15
N VAL A 217 -7.14 -9.19 7.57
CA VAL A 217 -6.88 -8.13 8.54
C VAL A 217 -7.92 -8.10 9.66
N PRO A 218 -7.52 -7.72 10.88
CA PRO A 218 -8.45 -7.52 11.98
C PRO A 218 -9.35 -6.30 11.73
N ARG A 219 -10.62 -6.40 12.10
CA ARG A 219 -11.61 -5.32 11.97
C ARG A 219 -11.73 -4.45 13.22
N THR A 220 -11.63 -5.07 14.40
CA THR A 220 -11.84 -4.40 15.68
C THR A 220 -10.52 -3.95 16.31
N GLN A 221 -10.54 -2.86 17.09
CA GLN A 221 -9.33 -2.39 17.79
C GLN A 221 -8.74 -3.48 18.70
N THR A 222 -9.59 -4.29 19.34
CA THR A 222 -9.14 -5.42 20.16
C THR A 222 -8.40 -6.45 19.32
N ALA A 223 -8.97 -6.87 18.18
CA ALA A 223 -8.31 -7.82 17.28
C ALA A 223 -7.02 -7.23 16.68
N MET A 224 -7.00 -5.94 16.36
CA MET A 224 -5.80 -5.22 15.90
C MET A 224 -4.68 -5.27 16.96
N ASN A 225 -5.01 -4.99 18.23
CA ASN A 225 -4.06 -5.06 19.34
C ASN A 225 -3.51 -6.49 19.50
N VAL A 226 -4.37 -7.51 19.42
CA VAL A 226 -3.97 -8.91 19.52
C VAL A 226 -3.05 -9.29 18.37
N ALA A 227 -3.44 -8.99 17.12
CA ALA A 227 -2.64 -9.30 15.94
C ALA A 227 -1.25 -8.63 15.97
N ALA A 228 -1.18 -7.36 16.41
CA ALA A 228 0.10 -6.67 16.56
C ALA A 228 0.99 -7.30 17.65
N GLY A 229 0.40 -7.71 18.78
CA GLY A 229 1.12 -8.40 19.84
C GLY A 229 1.61 -9.79 19.42
N ASP A 230 0.81 -10.56 18.68
CA ASP A 230 1.20 -11.87 18.18
C ASP A 230 2.29 -11.77 17.09
N LYS A 231 2.21 -10.76 16.21
CA LYS A 231 3.29 -10.45 15.25
C LYS A 231 4.59 -10.16 15.98
N LEU A 232 4.57 -9.24 16.95
CA LEU A 232 5.75 -8.88 17.74
C LEU A 232 6.36 -10.13 18.40
N ARG A 233 5.54 -10.99 19.01
CA ARG A 233 6.02 -12.21 19.67
C ARG A 233 6.76 -13.13 18.69
N GLY A 234 6.23 -13.33 17.48
CA GLY A 234 6.89 -14.13 16.45
C GLY A 234 8.23 -13.55 16.01
N GLU A 235 8.33 -12.22 15.90
CA GLU A 235 9.58 -11.54 15.57
C GLU A 235 10.61 -11.61 16.72
N GLU A 236 10.16 -11.52 17.97
CA GLU A 236 11.00 -11.71 19.15
C GLU A 236 11.53 -13.15 19.24
N GLU A 237 10.73 -14.15 18.85
CA GLU A 237 11.18 -15.53 18.73
C GLU A 237 12.29 -15.69 17.67
N GLU A 238 12.16 -15.07 16.49
CA GLU A 238 13.23 -15.03 15.47
C GLU A 238 14.49 -14.34 16.02
N LEU A 239 14.33 -13.19 16.68
CA LEU A 239 15.43 -12.44 17.27
C LEU A 239 16.20 -13.28 18.30
N ASN A 240 15.48 -13.97 19.19
CA ASN A 240 16.08 -14.86 20.18
C ASN A 240 16.84 -16.02 19.54
N ALA A 241 16.27 -16.64 18.50
CA ALA A 241 16.97 -17.69 17.75
C ALA A 241 18.26 -17.18 17.08
N LEU A 242 18.28 -15.93 16.60
CA LEU A 242 19.48 -15.31 16.05
C LEU A 242 20.53 -14.99 17.12
N LEU A 243 20.11 -14.54 18.31
CA LEU A 243 21.03 -14.31 19.43
C LEU A 243 21.76 -15.58 19.85
N GLU A 244 21.06 -16.71 19.91
CA GLU A 244 21.68 -18.02 20.19
C GLU A 244 22.74 -18.38 19.13
N ARG A 245 22.45 -18.10 17.85
CA ARG A 245 23.41 -18.33 16.76
C ARG A 245 24.63 -17.42 16.88
N VAL A 246 24.44 -16.14 17.22
CA VAL A 246 25.55 -15.19 17.43
C VAL A 246 26.37 -15.61 18.65
N ALA A 247 25.74 -16.03 19.75
CA ALA A 247 26.42 -16.50 20.95
C ALA A 247 27.30 -17.73 20.71
N ALA A 248 26.95 -18.56 19.73
CA ALA A 248 27.69 -19.75 19.33
C ALA A 248 28.89 -19.48 18.40
N LEU A 249 29.09 -18.24 17.93
CA LEU A 249 30.20 -17.89 17.07
C LEU A 249 31.56 -18.05 17.79
N PRO A 250 32.61 -18.53 17.11
CA PRO A 250 33.94 -18.67 17.70
C PRO A 250 34.46 -17.35 18.27
N GLY A 251 34.91 -17.38 19.53
CA GLY A 251 35.46 -16.20 20.21
C GLY A 251 34.43 -15.17 20.66
N MET A 252 33.12 -15.40 20.44
CA MET A 252 32.07 -14.52 20.95
C MET A 252 31.94 -14.64 22.47
N ASP A 253 31.95 -13.50 23.17
CA ASP A 253 31.61 -13.46 24.58
C ASP A 253 30.08 -13.42 24.76
N ALA A 254 29.50 -14.60 25.04
CA ALA A 254 28.07 -14.73 25.24
C ALA A 254 27.53 -13.92 26.43
N SER A 255 28.36 -13.59 27.44
CA SER A 255 27.93 -12.74 28.56
C SER A 255 27.79 -11.29 28.12
N MET A 256 28.78 -10.75 27.41
CA MET A 256 28.71 -9.39 26.86
C MET A 256 27.58 -9.24 25.85
N LEU A 257 27.33 -10.27 25.02
CA LEU A 257 26.20 -10.26 24.08
C LEU A 257 24.85 -10.17 24.80
N ARG A 258 24.66 -10.95 25.88
CA ARG A 258 23.43 -10.92 26.69
C ARG A 258 23.23 -9.55 27.34
N ASP A 259 24.28 -8.98 27.94
CA ASP A 259 24.19 -7.67 28.59
C ASP A 259 23.87 -6.56 27.57
N ALA A 260 24.51 -6.60 26.39
CA ALA A 260 24.22 -5.67 25.31
C ALA A 260 22.79 -5.81 24.78
N HIS A 261 22.28 -7.04 24.66
CA HIS A 261 20.90 -7.29 24.24
C HIS A 261 19.88 -6.83 25.28
N ALA A 262 20.12 -7.07 26.57
CA ALA A 262 19.27 -6.59 27.65
C ALA A 262 19.16 -5.06 27.64
N ALA A 263 20.29 -4.36 27.53
CA ALA A 263 20.30 -2.89 27.45
C ALA A 263 19.56 -2.36 26.21
N TRP A 264 19.69 -3.05 25.07
CA TRP A 264 18.95 -2.72 23.86
C TRP A 264 17.43 -2.96 24.03
N SER A 265 17.04 -4.05 24.70
CA SER A 265 15.63 -4.37 24.95
C SER A 265 14.97 -3.30 25.80
N ASP A 266 15.64 -2.86 26.87
CA ASP A 266 15.17 -1.78 27.74
C ASP A 266 15.01 -0.46 26.98
N PHE A 267 15.95 -0.14 26.10
CA PHE A 267 15.84 1.01 25.20
C PHE A 267 14.62 0.88 24.29
N ALA A 268 14.43 -0.27 23.67
CA ALA A 268 13.38 -0.49 22.69
C ALA A 268 11.97 -0.43 23.33
N ASP A 269 11.81 -0.95 24.55
CA ASP A 269 10.55 -0.84 25.31
C ASP A 269 10.23 0.62 25.65
N GLN A 270 11.24 1.38 26.10
CA GLN A 270 11.08 2.80 26.44
C GLN A 270 10.81 3.65 25.19
N HIS A 271 11.45 3.34 24.07
CA HIS A 271 11.22 4.02 22.80
C HIS A 271 9.80 3.77 22.29
N ALA A 272 9.36 2.51 22.29
CA ALA A 272 7.99 2.15 21.91
C ALA A 272 6.95 2.83 22.81
N ALA A 273 7.21 2.94 24.12
CA ALA A 273 6.35 3.68 25.06
C ALA A 273 6.31 5.18 24.76
N LEU A 274 7.45 5.79 24.41
CA LEU A 274 7.50 7.19 24.00
C LEU A 274 6.67 7.46 22.74
N ILE A 275 6.75 6.60 21.73
CA ILE A 275 5.94 6.76 20.50
C ILE A 275 4.45 6.56 20.81
N ALA A 276 4.12 5.53 21.59
CA ALA A 276 2.75 5.21 21.98
C ALA A 276 2.12 6.25 22.92
N SER A 277 2.90 7.10 23.59
CA SER A 277 2.38 8.14 24.49
C SER A 277 1.48 9.15 23.79
N GLN A 278 1.56 9.27 22.46
CA GLN A 278 0.68 10.12 21.66
C GLN A 278 -0.80 9.69 21.72
N VAL A 279 -1.05 8.43 22.08
CA VAL A 279 -2.40 7.84 22.25
C VAL A 279 -2.60 7.27 23.66
N GLU A 280 -1.88 7.82 24.64
CA GLU A 280 -1.93 7.37 26.03
C GLU A 280 -3.35 7.38 26.60
N GLY A 281 -3.71 6.31 27.33
CA GLY A 281 -5.06 6.10 27.85
C GLY A 281 -6.10 5.67 26.82
N GLY A 282 -5.76 5.66 25.52
CA GLY A 282 -6.60 5.20 24.44
C GLY A 282 -6.48 3.70 24.14
N SER A 283 -7.50 3.13 23.49
CA SER A 283 -7.50 1.72 23.08
C SER A 283 -6.49 1.38 21.98
N MET A 284 -5.91 2.38 21.31
CA MET A 284 -4.85 2.23 20.31
C MET A 284 -3.45 2.09 20.91
N TYR A 285 -3.25 2.40 22.20
CA TYR A 285 -1.91 2.37 22.82
C TYR A 285 -1.18 1.03 22.60
N PRO A 286 -1.79 -0.15 22.83
CA PRO A 286 -1.10 -1.42 22.64
C PRO A 286 -0.68 -1.68 21.19
N LEU A 287 -1.52 -1.26 20.22
CA LEU A 287 -1.21 -1.38 18.79
C LEU A 287 0.01 -0.52 18.42
N VAL A 288 0.02 0.76 18.83
CA VAL A 288 1.13 1.68 18.51
C VAL A 288 2.42 1.20 19.18
N TRP A 289 2.35 0.79 20.45
CA TRP A 289 3.51 0.26 21.18
C TRP A 289 4.08 -0.99 20.51
N ALA A 290 3.23 -1.98 20.19
CA ALA A 290 3.67 -3.22 19.57
C ALA A 290 4.21 -2.98 18.15
N GLY A 291 3.62 -2.06 17.39
CA GLY A 291 4.09 -1.67 16.06
C GLY A 291 5.49 -1.06 16.08
N GLU A 292 5.75 -0.10 16.98
CA GLU A 292 7.08 0.50 17.12
C GLU A 292 8.11 -0.53 17.62
N ARG A 293 7.73 -1.35 18.60
CA ARG A 293 8.61 -2.39 19.12
C ARG A 293 8.99 -3.41 18.05
N SER A 294 8.04 -3.79 17.20
CA SER A 294 8.22 -4.67 16.05
C SER A 294 9.24 -4.10 15.06
N ALA A 295 9.14 -2.80 14.72
CA ALA A 295 10.10 -2.14 13.85
C ALA A 295 11.54 -2.19 14.40
N LEU A 296 11.71 -1.93 15.70
CA LEU A 296 13.01 -2.01 16.36
C LEU A 296 13.57 -3.45 16.38
N VAL A 297 12.72 -4.45 16.64
CA VAL A 297 13.09 -5.87 16.58
C VAL A 297 13.61 -6.24 15.19
N GLN A 298 12.93 -5.80 14.13
CA GLN A 298 13.38 -6.06 12.75
C GLN A 298 14.74 -5.41 12.44
N ASP A 299 14.95 -4.15 12.83
CA ASP A 299 16.25 -3.49 12.69
C ASP A 299 17.35 -4.27 13.43
N ARG A 300 17.04 -4.81 14.62
CA ARG A 300 17.99 -5.63 15.40
C ARG A 300 18.27 -6.98 14.75
N ILE A 301 17.26 -7.63 14.17
CA ILE A 301 17.41 -8.86 13.39
C ILE A 301 18.41 -8.64 12.24
N ILE A 302 18.28 -7.54 11.50
CA ILE A 302 19.19 -7.17 10.41
C ILE A 302 20.62 -6.99 10.94
N GLN A 303 20.79 -6.26 12.05
CA GLN A 303 22.11 -6.08 12.67
C GLN A 303 22.76 -7.43 13.05
N LEU A 304 22.01 -8.35 13.67
CA LEU A 304 22.55 -9.65 14.06
C LEU A 304 22.87 -10.55 12.87
N LYS A 305 22.04 -10.54 11.80
CA LYS A 305 22.36 -11.22 10.54
C LYS A 305 23.69 -10.72 9.97
N GLY A 306 23.91 -9.39 9.97
CA GLY A 306 25.17 -8.79 9.57
C GLY A 306 26.37 -9.21 10.44
N VAL A 307 26.18 -9.39 11.75
CA VAL A 307 27.23 -9.93 12.63
C VAL A 307 27.61 -11.36 12.21
N ILE A 308 26.62 -12.22 11.96
CA ILE A 308 26.86 -13.61 11.53
C ILE A 308 27.61 -13.66 10.19
N GLU A 309 27.18 -12.87 9.22
CA GLU A 309 27.76 -12.86 7.86
C GLU A 309 29.17 -12.25 7.83
N GLY A 310 29.42 -11.25 8.67
CA GLY A 310 30.70 -10.55 8.76
C GLY A 310 31.69 -11.15 9.76
N TRP A 311 31.30 -12.19 10.52
CA TRP A 311 32.17 -12.78 11.54
C TRP A 311 33.32 -13.55 10.88
N MET A 312 34.54 -13.21 11.27
CA MET A 312 35.74 -13.92 10.83
C MET A 312 36.11 -14.97 11.89
N ASP A 313 36.40 -16.20 11.43
CA ASP A 313 36.97 -17.27 12.25
C ASP A 313 38.34 -16.90 12.84
#